data_AF-A0A433EBU6-F1
#
_entry.id   AF-A0A433EBU6-F1
#
_cell.length_a   1.000
_cell.length_b   1.000
_cell.length_c   1.000
_cell.angle_alpha   90.00
_cell.angle_beta   90.00
_cell.angle_gamma   90.00
#
_symmetry.space_group_name_H-M   'P 1'
#
loop_
_entity.id
_entity.type
_entity.pdbx_description
1 polymer ?
#
loop_
_entity_poly.entity_id
_entity_poly.type
_entity_poly.pdbx_seq_one_letter_code
_entity_poly.pdbx_strand_id
1 'polypeptide(L)'
;MKVYGTGIYENDRADLVGLAYLHFSISQIEDVIEWMKGTDEPAQQLLGYLDMLLMIAKKFPDDANLKIKKQRVSEWQIIFNEWFVRAEKKLQKKYRDSIKNDSEKLFGEIKKYGHSISWL
;
A
#
# COMPACT_ATOMS: atom_id res chain seq x y z
N MET A 1 0.92 2.74 -30.48
CA MET A 1 -0.33 2.24 -29.89
C MET A 1 -0.78 1.07 -30.72
N LYS A 2 -0.55 -0.14 -30.21
CA LYS A 2 -0.84 -1.41 -30.83
C LYS A 2 -1.81 -2.19 -29.95
N VAL A 3 -2.73 -2.89 -30.59
CA VAL A 3 -3.51 -3.99 -30.00
C VAL A 3 -2.88 -5.26 -30.52
N TYR A 4 -2.51 -6.17 -29.63
CA TYR A 4 -1.80 -7.42 -29.98
C TYR A 4 -2.58 -8.67 -29.58
N GLY A 5 -3.81 -8.52 -29.10
CA GLY A 5 -4.72 -9.64 -28.87
C GLY A 5 -6.15 -9.19 -28.56
N THR A 6 -6.98 -10.13 -28.10
CA THR A 6 -8.42 -9.94 -27.85
C THR A 6 -8.74 -9.71 -26.37
N GLY A 7 -7.79 -9.95 -25.47
CA GLY A 7 -7.92 -9.71 -24.04
C GLY A 7 -7.90 -8.21 -23.69
N ILE A 8 -8.55 -7.85 -22.58
CA ILE A 8 -8.69 -6.45 -22.16
C ILE A 8 -7.34 -5.75 -21.85
N TYR A 9 -6.28 -6.52 -21.60
CA TYR A 9 -4.91 -6.03 -21.37
C TYR A 9 -3.97 -6.26 -22.56
N GLU A 10 -4.44 -6.78 -23.69
CA GLU A 10 -3.56 -7.10 -24.84
C GLU A 10 -3.40 -5.88 -25.77
N ASN A 11 -3.05 -4.73 -25.19
CA ASN A 11 -2.79 -3.48 -25.90
C ASN A 11 -1.94 -2.50 -25.09
N ASP A 12 -1.15 -1.68 -25.80
CA ASP A 12 -0.17 -0.75 -25.20
C ASP A 12 -0.77 0.21 -24.15
N ARG A 13 -2.06 0.55 -24.25
CA ARG A 13 -2.72 1.49 -23.32
C ARG A 13 -3.17 0.81 -22.05
N ALA A 14 -3.66 -0.42 -22.16
CA ALA A 14 -4.09 -1.20 -21.02
C ALA A 14 -2.90 -1.68 -20.18
N ASP A 15 -1.72 -1.86 -20.78
CA ASP A 15 -0.48 -2.13 -20.05
C ASP A 15 -0.13 -1.01 -19.04
N LEU A 16 -0.52 0.23 -19.31
CA LEU A 16 -0.28 1.37 -18.42
C LEU A 16 -1.29 1.47 -17.27
N VAL A 17 -2.37 0.69 -17.30
CA VAL A 17 -3.45 0.79 -16.31
C VAL A 17 -3.00 0.27 -14.94
N GLY A 18 -2.19 -0.80 -14.91
CA GLY A 18 -1.59 -1.31 -13.67
C GLY A 18 -0.74 -0.24 -12.97
N LEU A 19 0.16 0.38 -13.71
CA LEU A 19 0.98 1.50 -13.25
C LEU A 19 0.16 2.69 -12.72
N ALA A 20 -0.92 3.06 -13.42
CA ALA A 20 -1.78 4.17 -12.98
C ALA A 20 -2.47 3.88 -11.64
N TYR A 21 -3.00 2.65 -11.46
CA TYR A 21 -3.62 2.24 -10.20
C TYR A 21 -2.62 2.12 -9.05
N LEU A 22 -1.41 1.63 -9.32
CA LEU A 22 -0.32 1.60 -8.34
C LEU A 22 0.05 3.02 -7.90
N HIS A 23 0.24 3.93 -8.85
CA HIS A 23 0.56 5.33 -8.55
C HIS A 23 -0.51 5.99 -7.70
N PHE A 24 -1.78 5.82 -8.06
CA PHE A 24 -2.91 6.35 -7.28
C PHE A 24 -2.91 5.81 -5.85
N SER A 25 -2.79 4.49 -5.69
CA SER A 25 -2.81 3.84 -4.36
C SER A 25 -1.65 4.29 -3.49
N ILE A 26 -0.45 4.39 -4.07
CA ILE A 26 0.74 4.89 -3.37
C ILE A 26 0.53 6.35 -2.95
N SER A 27 0.02 7.22 -3.82
CA SER A 27 -0.28 8.62 -3.46
C SER A 27 -1.24 8.71 -2.27
N GLN A 28 -2.32 7.94 -2.25
CA GLN A 28 -3.26 7.94 -1.12
C GLN A 28 -2.62 7.45 0.18
N ILE A 29 -1.74 6.44 0.09
CA ILE A 29 -0.95 5.97 1.24
C ILE A 29 -0.04 7.09 1.75
N GLU A 30 0.69 7.76 0.86
CA GLU A 30 1.63 8.83 1.24
C GLU A 30 0.92 10.00 1.93
N ASP A 31 -0.24 10.42 1.40
CA ASP A 31 -1.05 11.50 1.99
C ASP A 31 -1.50 11.13 3.41
N VAL A 32 -1.95 9.88 3.61
CA VAL A 32 -2.39 9.40 4.93
C VAL A 32 -1.21 9.22 5.88
N ILE A 33 -0.06 8.75 5.39
CA ILE A 33 1.16 8.59 6.17
C ILE A 33 1.64 9.95 6.69
N GLU A 34 1.63 10.99 5.86
CA GLU A 34 2.01 12.34 6.28
C GLU A 34 1.07 12.87 7.37
N TRP A 35 -0.24 12.72 7.17
CA TRP A 35 -1.24 13.09 8.18
C TRP A 35 -1.05 12.31 9.50
N MET A 36 -0.72 11.01 9.42
CA MET A 36 -0.54 10.15 10.59
C MET A 36 0.63 10.57 11.49
N LYS A 37 1.67 11.23 10.95
CA LYS A 37 2.85 11.65 11.74
C LYS A 37 2.51 12.56 12.92
N GLY A 38 1.51 13.45 12.75
CA GLY A 38 1.18 14.48 13.74
C GLY A 38 -0.09 14.23 14.56
N THR A 39 -0.89 13.24 14.19
CA THR A 39 -2.21 13.01 14.80
C THR A 39 -2.23 11.83 15.77
N ASP A 40 -3.20 11.84 16.67
CA ASP A 40 -3.61 10.73 17.53
C ASP A 40 -5.10 10.40 17.32
N GLU A 41 -5.72 10.91 16.25
CA GLU A 41 -7.11 10.62 15.92
C GLU A 41 -7.28 9.16 15.46
N PRO A 42 -8.34 8.47 15.93
CA PRO A 42 -8.58 7.08 15.58
C PRO A 42 -9.06 6.97 14.13
N ALA A 43 -8.15 6.66 13.21
CA ALA A 43 -8.44 6.44 11.80
C ALA A 43 -7.77 5.15 11.29
N GLN A 44 -8.45 4.42 10.39
CA GLN A 44 -7.92 3.17 9.79
C GLN A 44 -7.85 3.23 8.26
N GLN A 45 -8.05 4.41 7.66
CA GLN A 45 -8.05 4.59 6.21
C GLN A 45 -6.75 4.10 5.53
N LEU A 46 -5.61 4.15 6.23
CA LEU A 46 -4.35 3.58 5.72
C LEU A 46 -4.49 2.09 5.39
N LEU A 47 -5.15 1.30 6.26
CA LEU A 47 -5.31 -0.15 6.05
C LEU A 47 -6.14 -0.44 4.80
N GLY A 48 -7.16 0.37 4.53
CA GLY A 48 -7.96 0.27 3.30
C GLY A 48 -7.14 0.55 2.04
N TYR A 49 -6.30 1.60 2.04
CA TYR A 49 -5.43 1.89 0.90
C TYR A 49 -4.30 0.87 0.72
N LEU A 50 -3.78 0.29 1.80
CA LEU A 50 -2.82 -0.82 1.75
C LEU A 50 -3.46 -2.08 1.14
N ASP A 51 -4.70 -2.42 1.52
CA ASP A 51 -5.41 -3.55 0.92
C ASP A 51 -5.68 -3.33 -0.58
N MET A 52 -6.06 -2.10 -0.98
CA MET A 52 -6.20 -1.73 -2.39
C MET A 52 -4.88 -1.87 -3.15
N LEU A 53 -3.77 -1.37 -2.60
CA LEU A 53 -2.44 -1.53 -3.20
C LEU A 53 -2.09 -3.01 -3.36
N LEU A 54 -2.38 -3.85 -2.36
CA LEU A 54 -2.11 -5.29 -2.41
C LEU A 54 -2.95 -5.99 -3.48
N MET A 55 -4.22 -5.65 -3.61
CA MET A 55 -5.11 -6.18 -4.67
C MET A 55 -4.55 -5.86 -6.05
N ILE A 56 -4.09 -4.63 -6.27
CA ILE A 56 -3.49 -4.20 -7.54
C ILE A 56 -2.16 -4.91 -7.77
N ALA A 57 -1.30 -5.01 -6.75
CA ALA A 57 -0.01 -5.68 -6.86
C ALA A 57 -0.13 -7.18 -7.19
N LYS A 58 -1.15 -7.85 -6.66
CA LYS A 58 -1.49 -9.24 -7.02
C LYS A 58 -1.88 -9.38 -8.49
N LYS A 59 -2.57 -8.38 -9.04
CA LYS A 59 -3.04 -8.38 -10.42
C LYS A 59 -1.94 -7.99 -11.42
N PHE A 60 -1.06 -7.07 -11.03
CA PHE A 60 0.02 -6.53 -11.86
C PHE A 60 1.38 -6.65 -11.13
N PRO A 61 1.90 -7.87 -10.93
CA PRO A 61 3.08 -8.11 -10.10
C PRO A 61 4.35 -7.49 -10.67
N ASP A 62 4.52 -7.47 -11.99
CA ASP A 62 5.70 -6.89 -12.64
C ASP A 62 5.74 -5.36 -12.44
N ASP A 63 4.61 -4.68 -12.69
CA ASP A 63 4.46 -3.25 -12.42
C ASP A 63 4.66 -2.92 -10.93
N ALA A 64 4.16 -3.77 -10.04
CA ALA A 64 4.33 -3.61 -8.61
C ALA A 64 5.80 -3.72 -8.19
N ASN A 65 6.54 -4.66 -8.79
CA ASN A 65 7.97 -4.81 -8.53
C ASN A 65 8.76 -3.57 -8.95
N LEU A 66 8.35 -2.93 -10.06
CA LEU A 66 8.97 -1.69 -10.54
C LEU A 66 8.67 -0.48 -9.65
N LYS A 67 7.51 -0.43 -8.99
CA LYS A 67 7.04 0.77 -8.28
C LYS A 67 7.13 0.70 -6.75
N ILE A 68 7.00 -0.48 -6.15
CA ILE A 68 6.94 -0.63 -4.69
C ILE A 68 8.33 -0.84 -4.11
N LYS A 69 8.88 0.17 -3.45
CA LYS A 69 10.15 0.08 -2.70
C LYS A 69 9.93 -0.56 -1.34
N LYS A 70 10.53 -1.73 -1.07
CA LYS A 70 10.42 -2.42 0.25
C LYS A 70 10.86 -1.54 1.43
N GLN A 71 11.86 -0.70 1.21
CA GLN A 71 12.31 0.29 2.19
C GLN A 71 11.16 1.26 2.52
N ARG A 72 10.51 1.81 1.50
CA ARG A 72 9.41 2.77 1.68
C ARG A 72 8.21 2.15 2.40
N VAL A 73 7.87 0.90 2.07
CA VAL A 73 6.84 0.14 2.80
C VAL A 73 7.20 -0.05 4.28
N SER A 74 8.49 -0.20 4.59
CA SER A 74 8.96 -0.29 5.98
C SER A 74 8.88 1.05 6.72
N GLU A 75 9.18 2.16 6.04
CA GLU A 75 8.99 3.51 6.59
C GLU A 75 7.51 3.79 6.91
N TRP A 76 6.60 3.42 6.00
CA TRP A 76 5.16 3.50 6.26
C TRP A 76 4.74 2.68 7.47
N GLN A 77 5.27 1.47 7.62
CA GLN A 77 4.99 0.60 8.75
C GLN A 77 5.47 1.20 10.08
N ILE A 78 6.65 1.83 10.09
CA ILE A 78 7.16 2.52 11.28
C ILE A 78 6.21 3.66 11.69
N ILE A 79 5.83 4.52 10.73
CA ILE A 79 4.95 5.66 11.00
C ILE A 79 3.57 5.19 11.49
N PHE A 80 3.02 4.12 10.90
CA PHE A 80 1.77 3.53 11.38
C PHE A 80 1.88 3.02 12.82
N ASN A 81 2.97 2.31 13.14
CA ASN A 81 3.18 1.80 14.50
C ASN A 81 3.31 2.93 15.53
N GLU A 82 4.01 4.01 15.18
CA GLU A 82 4.10 5.20 16.03
C GLU A 82 2.74 5.87 16.23
N TRP A 83 1.95 6.01 15.15
CA TRP A 83 0.57 6.50 15.23
C TRP A 83 -0.29 5.59 16.11
N PHE A 84 -0.18 4.26 15.97
CA PHE A 84 -0.97 3.31 16.74
C PHE A 84 -0.73 3.46 18.24
N VAL A 85 0.52 3.66 18.67
CA VAL A 85 0.87 3.90 20.08
C VAL A 85 0.22 5.20 20.61
N ARG A 86 0.10 6.24 19.78
CA ARG A 86 -0.59 7.49 20.17
C ARG A 86 -2.11 7.29 20.24
N ALA A 87 -2.69 6.63 19.24
CA ALA A 87 -4.13 6.52 19.05
C ALA A 87 -4.78 5.36 19.84
N GLU A 88 -4.01 4.35 20.28
CA GLU A 88 -4.56 3.10 20.82
C GLU A 88 -5.52 3.30 21.98
N LYS A 89 -5.27 4.28 22.86
CA LYS A 89 -6.12 4.56 24.02
C LYS A 89 -7.52 5.03 23.61
N LYS A 90 -7.64 5.69 22.45
CA LYS A 90 -8.91 6.13 21.86
C LYS A 90 -9.63 5.00 21.09
N LEU A 91 -8.91 3.93 20.73
CA LEU A 91 -9.51 2.75 20.10
C LEU A 91 -10.15 1.82 21.13
N GLN A 92 -11.28 1.20 20.78
CA GLN A 92 -11.91 0.20 21.64
C GLN A 92 -10.98 -1.01 21.82
N LYS A 93 -10.79 -1.43 23.08
CA LYS A 93 -9.82 -2.48 23.46
C LYS A 93 -9.96 -3.78 22.64
N LYS A 94 -11.18 -4.22 22.37
CA LYS A 94 -11.48 -5.45 21.60
C LYS A 94 -10.99 -5.43 20.15
N TYR A 95 -10.70 -4.27 19.57
CA TYR A 95 -10.27 -4.15 18.17
C TYR A 95 -8.75 -3.96 18.01
N ARG A 96 -8.04 -3.60 19.08
CA ARG A 96 -6.62 -3.21 19.02
C ARG A 96 -5.73 -4.32 18.45
N ASP A 97 -5.92 -5.55 18.93
CA ASP A 97 -5.11 -6.70 18.48
C ASP A 97 -5.39 -7.03 17.01
N SER A 98 -6.66 -7.00 16.57
CA SER A 98 -7.01 -7.22 15.16
C SER A 98 -6.37 -6.17 14.26
N ILE A 99 -6.50 -4.88 14.61
CA ILE A 99 -5.92 -3.77 13.82
C ILE A 99 -4.42 -3.94 13.67
N LYS A 100 -3.73 -4.29 14.76
CA LYS A 100 -2.28 -4.52 14.72
C LYS A 100 -1.93 -5.71 13.84
N ASN A 101 -2.58 -6.86 14.05
CA ASN A 101 -2.33 -8.07 13.26
C ASN A 101 -2.62 -7.88 11.77
N ASP A 102 -3.72 -7.20 11.44
CA ASP A 102 -4.12 -6.90 10.06
C ASP A 102 -3.09 -5.97 9.40
N SER A 103 -2.60 -4.96 10.13
CA SER A 103 -1.54 -4.08 9.62
C SER A 103 -0.24 -4.82 9.34
N GLU A 104 0.21 -5.69 10.26
CA GLU A 104 1.44 -6.47 10.10
C GLU A 104 1.34 -7.41 8.90
N LYS A 105 0.18 -8.06 8.72
CA LYS A 105 -0.11 -8.89 7.56
C LYS A 105 -0.07 -8.08 6.26
N LEU A 106 -0.74 -6.93 6.19
CA LEU A 106 -0.78 -6.10 4.99
C LEU A 106 0.61 -5.62 4.59
N PHE A 107 1.39 -5.05 5.52
CA PHE A 107 2.75 -4.61 5.24
C PHE A 107 3.65 -5.78 4.80
N GLY A 108 3.52 -6.94 5.45
CA GLY A 108 4.26 -8.16 5.08
C GLY A 108 3.92 -8.66 3.68
N GLU A 109 2.65 -8.68 3.31
CA GLU A 109 2.18 -9.11 1.99
C GLU A 109 2.64 -8.15 0.89
N ILE A 110 2.49 -6.83 1.08
CA ILE A 110 2.91 -5.82 0.09
C ILE A 110 4.41 -5.91 -0.19
N LYS A 111 5.24 -6.14 0.85
CA LYS A 111 6.69 -6.31 0.71
C LYS A 111 7.06 -7.48 -0.22
N LYS A 112 6.22 -8.50 -0.38
CA LYS A 112 6.49 -9.62 -1.31
C LYS A 112 6.52 -9.17 -2.78
N TYR A 113 5.76 -8.12 -3.11
CA TYR A 113 5.66 -7.59 -4.46
C TYR A 113 6.71 -6.52 -4.77
N GLY A 114 7.27 -5.86 -3.75
CA GLY A 114 8.24 -4.80 -3.93
C GLY A 114 9.68 -5.24 -4.22
N HIS A 115 10.47 -4.34 -4.81
CA HIS A 115 11.91 -4.51 -5.00
C HIS A 115 12.73 -3.96 -3.83
N SER A 116 13.97 -4.43 -3.70
CA SER A 116 14.96 -3.99 -2.70
C SER A 116 16.05 -3.07 -3.27
N ILE A 117 15.98 -2.73 -4.57
CA ILE A 117 17.08 -2.08 -5.29
C ILE A 117 16.89 -0.56 -5.29
N SER A 118 17.92 0.20 -4.90
CA SER A 118 17.86 1.66 -4.79
C SER A 118 18.07 2.43 -6.10
N TRP A 119 18.51 1.77 -7.18
CA TRP A 119 18.94 2.41 -8.44
C TRP A 119 18.09 2.06 -9.69
N LEU A 120 16.90 1.49 -9.49
CA LEU A 120 15.81 1.50 -10.49
C LEU A 120 14.84 2.64 -10.15
#